data_AF-A0AB39DLK4-F1
#
_entry.id   AF-A0AB39DLK4-F1
#
_cell.length_a   1.000
_cell.length_b   1.000
_cell.length_c   1.000
_cell.angle_alpha   90.00
_cell.angle_beta   90.00
_cell.angle_gamma   90.00
#
_symmetry.space_group_name_H-M   'P 1'
#
loop_
_entity.id
_entity.type
_entity.pdbx_description
1 polymer ?
#
loop_
_entity_poly.entity_id
_entity_poly.type
_entity_poly.pdbx_seq_one_letter_code
_entity_poly.pdbx_strand_id
1 'polypeptide(L)' 'MDTETRHELMDEAERLAIDAFGENAEVEHIEAVFERLALHWRWGLPADGAVTVH' A
#
# COMPACT_ATOMS: atom_id res chain seq x y z
N MET A 1 12.97 -9.52 0.56
CA MET A 1 12.45 -8.35 1.29
C MET A 1 12.70 -8.63 2.74
N ASP A 2 13.52 -7.79 3.37
CA ASP A 2 13.85 -7.90 4.77
C ASP A 2 12.64 -7.49 5.63
N THR A 3 12.55 -8.02 6.84
CA THR A 3 11.39 -7.81 7.73
C THR A 3 11.19 -6.33 8.07
N GLU A 4 12.28 -5.56 8.16
CA GLU A 4 12.27 -4.12 8.42
C GLU A 4 11.60 -3.36 7.27
N THR A 5 12.06 -3.58 6.03
CA THR A 5 11.45 -3.00 4.82
C THR A 5 9.98 -3.39 4.68
N ARG A 6 9.61 -4.62 5.05
CA ARG A 6 8.21 -5.05 5.02
C ARG A 6 7.35 -4.22 5.98
N HIS A 7 7.85 -3.95 7.19
CA HIS A 7 7.11 -3.14 8.16
C HIS A 7 6.99 -1.69 7.70
N GLU A 8 8.07 -1.09 7.18
CA GLU A 8 8.02 0.26 6.64
C GLU A 8 7.00 0.41 5.50
N LEU A 9 6.94 -0.58 4.59
CA LEU A 9 5.96 -0.61 3.51
C LEU A 9 4.52 -0.80 4.03
N MET A 10 4.34 -1.53 5.14
CA MET A 10 3.03 -1.76 5.74
C MET A 10 2.52 -0.52 6.47
N ASP A 11 3.37 0.18 7.22
CA ASP A 11 3.04 1.44 7.87
C ASP A 11 2.66 2.51 6.83
N GLU A 12 3.40 2.57 5.72
CA GLU A 12 3.07 3.46 4.61
C GLU A 12 1.77 3.06 3.90
N ALA A 13 1.53 1.76 3.73
CA ALA A 13 0.28 1.26 3.15
C ALA A 13 -0.94 1.64 4.00
N GLU A 14 -0.83 1.51 5.33
CA GLU A 14 -1.87 1.91 6.27
C GLU A 14 -2.15 3.41 6.18
N ARG A 15 -1.08 4.23 6.20
CA ARG A 15 -1.19 5.69 6.07
C ARG A 15 -1.91 6.10 4.79
N LEU A 16 -1.54 5.51 3.65
CA LEU A 16 -2.12 5.81 2.35
C LEU A 16 -3.56 5.30 2.23
N ALA A 17 -3.87 4.13 2.79
CA ALA A 17 -5.23 3.62 2.82
C ALA A 17 -6.16 4.51 3.66
N ILE A 18 -5.68 5.00 4.81
CA ILE A 18 -6.44 5.96 5.64
C ILE A 18 -6.61 7.30 4.91
N ASP A 19 -5.58 7.81 4.23
CA ASP A 19 -5.66 9.06 3.47
C ASP A 19 -6.68 8.96 2.31
N ALA A 20 -6.75 7.80 1.65
CA ALA A 20 -7.63 7.57 0.52
C ALA A 20 -9.09 7.23 0.91
N PHE A 21 -9.29 6.38 1.92
CA PHE A 21 -10.59 5.82 2.28
C PHE A 21 -11.17 6.39 3.60
N GLY A 22 -10.37 7.13 4.37
CA GLY A 22 -10.77 7.72 5.65
C GLY A 22 -11.16 6.66 6.68
N GLU A 23 -12.27 6.90 7.37
CA GLU A 23 -12.82 5.96 8.37
C GLU A 23 -13.32 4.64 7.77
N ASN A 24 -13.44 4.55 6.43
CA ASN A 24 -13.80 3.32 5.70
C ASN A 24 -12.57 2.53 5.23
N ALA A 25 -11.37 2.86 5.72
CA ALA A 25 -10.17 2.08 5.43
C ALA A 25 -10.27 0.69 6.08
N GLU A 26 -10.61 -0.32 5.28
CA GLU A 26 -10.61 -1.72 5.68
C GLU A 26 -9.24 -2.36 5.43
N VAL A 27 -9.02 -3.53 6.04
CA VAL A 27 -7.78 -4.30 5.89
C VAL A 27 -7.48 -4.61 4.42
N GLU A 28 -8.50 -4.90 3.62
CA GLU A 28 -8.35 -5.16 2.17
C GLU A 28 -7.78 -3.95 1.42
N HIS A 29 -8.10 -2.72 1.86
CA HIS A 29 -7.52 -1.51 1.27
C HIS A 29 -6.04 -1.37 1.59
N ILE A 30 -5.65 -1.69 2.83
CA ILE A 30 -4.26 -1.66 3.27
C ILE A 30 -3.45 -2.72 2.51
N GLU A 31 -3.99 -3.93 2.37
CA GLU A 31 -3.35 -5.02 1.62
C GLU A 31 -3.16 -4.64 0.14
N ALA A 32 -4.17 -4.05 -0.50
CA ALA A 32 -4.08 -3.60 -1.88
C ALA A 32 -3.01 -2.51 -2.09
N VAL A 33 -2.90 -1.56 -1.16
CA VAL A 33 -1.84 -0.54 -1.20
C VAL A 33 -0.47 -1.16 -0.92
N PHE A 34 -0.38 -2.06 0.05
CA PHE A 34 0.87 -2.74 0.40
C PHE A 34 1.40 -3.55 -0.78
N GLU A 35 0.56 -4.34 -1.46
CA GLU A 35 0.96 -5.08 -2.65
C GLU A 35 1.54 -4.14 -3.70
N ARG A 36 0.84 -3.03 -3.97
CA ARG A 36 1.28 -2.03 -4.94
C ARG A 36 2.62 -1.39 -4.57
N LEU A 37 2.82 -1.02 -3.30
CA LEU A 37 4.09 -0.51 -2.79
C LEU A 37 5.21 -1.56 -2.89
N ALA A 38 4.91 -2.84 -2.61
CA ALA A 38 5.87 -3.93 -2.73
C ALA A 38 6.27 -4.18 -4.20
N LEU A 39 5.34 -4.06 -5.15
CA LEU A 39 5.65 -4.15 -6.59
C LEU A 39 6.47 -2.95 -7.07
N HIS A 40 6.16 -1.72 -6.60
CA HIS A 40 6.97 -0.53 -6.86
C HIS A 40 8.39 -0.71 -6.32
N TRP A 41 8.53 -1.15 -5.07
CA TRP A 41 9.82 -1.40 -4.45
C TRP A 41 10.64 -2.47 -5.18
N ARG A 42 9.98 -3.56 -5.61
CA ARG A 42 10.65 -4.69 -6.26
C ARG A 42 11.07 -4.40 -7.70
N TRP A 43 10.33 -3.58 -8.43
CA TRP A 43 10.52 -3.39 -9.88
C TRP A 43 10.65 -1.94 -10.35
N GLY A 44 10.54 -0.95 -9.46
CA GLY A 44 10.57 0.46 -9.80
C GLY A 44 9.36 0.96 -10.60
N LEU A 45 8.23 0.24 -10.56
CA LEU A 45 7.03 0.54 -11.34
C LEU A 45 6.24 1.71 -10.72
N PRO A 46 5.93 2.80 -11.44
CA PRO A 46 5.37 4.02 -10.84
C PRO A 46 4.14 3.79 -9.95
N ALA A 47 4.14 4.43 -8.77
CA ALA A 47 3.09 4.32 -7.76
C ALA A 47 1.80 5.11 -8.10
N ASP A 48 1.69 5.74 -9.28
CA ASP A 48 0.63 6.69 -9.67
C ASP A 48 -0.65 6.12 -10.34
N GLY A 49 -0.94 4.84 -10.20
CA GLY A 49 -2.22 4.25 -10.60
C GLY A 49 -3.20 4.30 -9.43
N ALA A 50 -4.32 5.00 -9.61
CA ALA A 50 -5.42 5.04 -8.65
C ALA A 50 -5.74 3.62 -8.11
N VAL A 51 -5.94 3.50 -6.79
CA VAL A 51 -6.39 2.26 -6.16
C VAL A 51 -7.83 2.02 -6.57
N THR A 52 -8.04 1.29 -7.66
CA THR A 52 -9.36 0.77 -8.05
C THR A 52 -9.56 -0.57 -7.38
N VAL A 53 -10.25 -0.56 -6.23
CA VAL A 53 -10.84 -1.77 -5.63
C VAL A 53 -12.05 -2.13 -6.50
N HIS A 54 -12.08 -3.35 -7.04
CA HIS A 54 -13.17 -3.86 -7.87
C HIS A 54 -14.09 -4.77 -7.09
#